data_AF-A7T326-F1
#
_entry.id   AF-A7T326-F1
#
_cell.length_a   1.000
_cell.length_b   1.000
_cell.length_c   1.000
_cell.angle_alpha   90.00
_cell.angle_beta   90.00
_cell.angle_gamma   90.00
#
_symmetry.space_group_name_H-M   'P 1'
#
loop_
_entity.id
_entity.type
_entity.pdbx_description
1 polymer ?
#
loop_
_entity_poly.entity_id
_entity_poly.type
_entity_poly.pdbx_seq_one_letter_code
_entity_poly.pdbx_strand_id
1 'polypeptide(L)'
;PEGTIYQMFRGQFFVFSCYLSFVQLIQYRYQSGVLYRLRALGVSYGMDVTLDGFHTWMFRGLGFVLPFLIFGYLFQLYNAYTLFVFFHHPSCSEWQVLALSITFFVLFFGNMTTLVYVMRSKYKQTHKIKFPCN
;
A
#
# COMPACT_ATOMS: atom_id res chain seq x y z
N PRO A 1 10.07 23.35 -19.06
CA PRO A 1 9.71 22.75 -17.75
C PRO A 1 9.56 23.83 -16.66
N GLU A 2 8.71 24.82 -16.92
CA GLU A 2 8.49 26.03 -16.10
C GLU A 2 6.99 26.21 -15.81
N GLY A 3 6.24 25.10 -15.68
CA GLY A 3 4.85 25.19 -15.28
C GLY A 3 4.76 25.61 -13.82
N THR A 4 4.14 26.75 -13.53
CA THR A 4 3.90 27.24 -12.16
C THR A 4 3.20 26.17 -11.31
N ILE A 5 2.25 25.44 -11.89
CA ILE A 5 1.56 24.30 -11.28
C ILE A 5 2.52 23.15 -10.93
N TYR A 6 3.49 22.85 -11.80
CA TYR A 6 4.49 21.81 -11.54
C TYR A 6 5.40 22.19 -10.38
N GLN A 7 5.85 23.44 -10.31
CA GLN A 7 6.71 23.91 -9.20
C GLN A 7 5.98 23.83 -7.84
N MET A 8 4.68 24.14 -7.81
CA MET A 8 3.86 24.02 -6.61
C MET A 8 3.63 22.56 -6.19
N PHE A 9 3.41 21.66 -7.16
CA PHE A 9 3.12 20.25 -6.86
C PHE A 9 4.38 19.38 -6.60
N ARG A 10 5.54 19.76 -7.15
CA ARG A 10 6.78 18.97 -7.08
C ARG A 10 7.17 18.55 -5.67
N GLY A 11 7.04 19.44 -4.69
CA GLY A 11 7.37 19.13 -3.29
C GLY A 11 6.49 18.02 -2.73
N GLN A 12 5.18 18.11 -2.95
CA GLN A 12 4.22 17.08 -2.52
C GLN A 12 4.49 15.75 -3.23
N PHE A 13 4.75 15.78 -4.54
CA PHE A 13 5.09 14.60 -5.32
C PHE A 13 6.36 13.90 -4.82
N PHE A 14 7.38 14.67 -4.43
CA PHE A 14 8.63 14.10 -3.92
C PHE A 14 8.40 13.40 -2.57
N VAL A 15 7.69 14.06 -1.65
CA VAL A 15 7.32 13.45 -0.36
C VAL A 15 6.48 12.19 -0.56
N PHE A 16 5.51 12.23 -1.48
CA PHE A 16 4.71 11.06 -1.85
C PHE A 16 5.57 9.93 -2.41
N SER A 17 6.54 10.23 -3.28
CA SER A 17 7.44 9.25 -3.88
C SER A 17 8.37 8.61 -2.85
N CYS A 18 8.92 9.39 -1.91
CA CYS A 18 9.70 8.89 -0.79
C CYS A 18 8.86 7.98 0.11
N TYR A 19 7.65 8.41 0.45
CA TYR A 19 6.71 7.62 1.23
C TYR A 19 6.36 6.29 0.54
N LEU A 20 6.02 6.33 -0.75
CA LEU A 20 5.68 5.14 -1.53
C LEU A 20 6.86 4.17 -1.59
N SER A 21 8.09 4.68 -1.76
CA SER A 21 9.30 3.85 -1.74
C SER A 21 9.50 3.14 -0.41
N PHE A 22 9.23 3.83 0.71
CA PHE A 22 9.26 3.23 2.04
C PHE A 22 8.21 2.13 2.20
N VAL A 23 6.97 2.38 1.80
CA VAL A 23 5.90 1.35 1.84
C VAL A 23 6.24 0.17 0.94
N GLN A 24 6.83 0.41 -0.24
CA GLN A 24 7.26 -0.64 -1.16
C GLN A 24 8.33 -1.54 -0.54
N LEU A 25 9.27 -0.99 0.23
CA LEU A 25 10.26 -1.79 0.95
C LEU A 25 9.58 -2.72 1.97
N ILE A 26 8.61 -2.21 2.73
CA ILE A 26 7.85 -3.02 3.69
C ILE A 26 7.08 -4.13 2.97
N GLN A 27 6.38 -3.81 1.88
CA GLN A 27 5.64 -4.78 1.08
C GLN A 27 6.56 -5.85 0.47
N TYR A 28 7.72 -5.44 -0.06
CA TYR A 28 8.71 -6.36 -0.60
C TYR A 28 9.20 -7.33 0.47
N ARG A 29 9.58 -6.83 1.66
CA ARG A 29 10.01 -7.68 2.78
C ARG A 29 8.89 -8.65 3.17
N TYR A 30 7.65 -8.18 3.27
CA TYR A 30 6.49 -9.01 3.57
C TYR A 30 6.30 -10.13 2.54
N GLN A 31 6.29 -9.80 1.24
CA GLN A 31 6.09 -10.76 0.16
C GLN A 31 7.21 -11.81 0.11
N SER A 32 8.47 -11.38 0.24
CA SER A 32 9.61 -12.29 0.34
C SER A 32 9.45 -13.25 1.52
N GLY A 33 9.07 -12.76 2.70
CA GLY A 33 8.85 -13.62 3.88
C GLY A 33 7.72 -14.62 3.72
N VAL A 34 6.61 -14.25 3.07
CA VAL A 34 5.53 -15.18 2.73
C VAL A 34 6.02 -16.26 1.77
N LEU A 35 6.77 -15.88 0.72
CA LEU A 35 7.34 -16.82 -0.26
C LEU A 35 8.33 -17.78 0.41
N TYR A 36 9.20 -17.30 1.30
CA TYR A 36 10.11 -18.13 2.07
C TYR A 36 9.36 -19.09 2.99
N ARG A 37 8.29 -18.64 3.64
CA ARG A 37 7.45 -19.52 4.46
C ARG A 37 6.75 -20.59 3.64
N LEU A 38 6.24 -20.26 2.44
CA LEU A 38 5.69 -21.26 1.51
C LEU A 38 6.75 -22.26 1.04
N ARG A 39 7.98 -21.79 0.76
CA ARG A 39 9.11 -22.64 0.38
C ARG A 39 9.58 -23.54 1.54
N ALA A 40 9.57 -23.03 2.78
CA ALA A 40 9.98 -23.76 3.99
C ALA A 40 8.89 -24.68 4.55
N LEU A 41 7.61 -24.35 4.33
CA LEU A 41 6.48 -25.26 4.61
C LEU A 41 6.55 -26.54 3.79
N GLY A 42 7.37 -26.54 2.74
CA GLY A 42 7.90 -27.73 2.11
C GLY A 42 6.87 -28.83 1.80
N VAL A 43 6.65 -29.17 0.55
CA VAL A 43 7.70 -29.92 -0.18
C VAL A 43 9.11 -29.83 0.48
N SER A 44 9.25 -30.43 1.68
CA SER A 44 10.45 -30.75 2.47
C SER A 44 10.39 -30.36 3.96
N TYR A 45 10.77 -31.35 4.78
CA TYR A 45 10.73 -31.42 6.22
C TYR A 45 11.66 -30.42 6.93
N GLY A 46 11.14 -29.82 8.01
CA GLY A 46 11.89 -29.43 9.21
C GLY A 46 12.98 -28.37 9.05
N MET A 47 12.64 -27.13 9.40
CA MET A 47 13.62 -26.23 10.01
C MET A 47 12.92 -25.24 10.95
N ASP A 48 12.96 -25.54 12.25
CA ASP A 48 12.66 -24.56 13.30
C ASP A 48 13.69 -23.43 13.22
N VAL A 49 13.24 -22.24 12.83
CA VAL A 49 14.04 -21.02 12.94
C VAL A 49 13.69 -20.36 14.28
N THR A 50 14.60 -20.46 15.24
CA THR A 50 14.57 -19.74 16.52
C THR A 50 15.01 -18.29 16.33
N LEU A 51 14.26 -17.51 15.55
CA LEU A 51 14.45 -16.06 15.50
C LEU A 51 13.31 -15.33 16.21
N ASP A 52 13.71 -14.79 17.37
CA ASP A 52 12.95 -14.05 18.36
C ASP A 52 11.88 -13.08 17.83
N GLY A 53 10.72 -13.18 18.48
CA GLY A 53 9.77 -12.10 18.81
C GLY A 53 9.40 -11.07 17.75
N PHE A 54 10.33 -10.19 17.36
CA PHE A 54 10.05 -8.97 16.58
C PHE A 54 9.93 -9.23 15.08
N HIS A 55 10.81 -10.05 14.49
CA HIS A 55 10.68 -10.46 13.09
C HIS A 55 9.42 -11.30 12.89
N THR A 56 9.16 -12.25 13.79
CA THR A 56 7.96 -13.08 13.74
C THR A 56 6.68 -12.25 13.98
N TRP A 57 6.68 -11.24 14.85
CA TRP A 57 5.56 -10.29 15.02
C TRP A 57 5.29 -9.46 13.75
N MET A 58 6.34 -8.93 13.12
CA MET A 58 6.27 -8.20 11.85
C MET A 58 5.81 -9.10 10.68
N PHE A 59 6.15 -10.40 10.70
CA PHE A 59 5.80 -11.39 9.67
C PHE A 59 4.47 -12.14 9.91
N ARG A 60 3.90 -12.10 11.13
CA ARG A 60 2.64 -12.78 11.50
C ARG A 60 1.40 -11.94 11.18
N GLY A 61 1.56 -10.69 10.78
CA GLY A 61 0.44 -9.80 10.52
C GLY A 61 0.54 -9.08 9.19
N LEU A 62 -0.21 -9.54 8.19
CA LEU A 62 -0.75 -8.67 7.15
C LEU A 62 -1.35 -7.37 7.74
N GLY A 63 -1.83 -7.43 9.00
CA GLY A 63 -2.30 -6.29 9.79
C GLY A 63 -1.25 -5.25 10.20
N PHE A 64 0.07 -5.55 10.21
CA PHE A 64 1.09 -4.52 10.44
C PHE A 64 1.33 -3.66 9.18
N VAL A 65 1.28 -4.29 8.01
CA VAL A 65 1.48 -3.61 6.71
C VAL A 65 0.24 -2.80 6.31
N LEU A 66 -0.96 -3.33 6.64
CA LEU A 66 -2.26 -2.72 6.33
C LEU A 66 -2.42 -1.23 6.74
N PRO A 67 -2.08 -0.78 7.96
CA PRO A 67 -2.21 0.64 8.35
C PRO A 67 -1.32 1.56 7.51
N PHE A 68 -0.12 1.13 7.14
CA PHE A 68 0.75 1.89 6.22
C PHE A 68 0.13 1.96 4.81
N LEU A 69 -0.48 0.87 4.31
CA LEU A 69 -1.19 0.92 3.03
C LEU A 69 -2.38 1.88 3.07
N ILE A 70 -3.19 1.83 4.14
CA ILE A 70 -4.35 2.72 4.31
C ILE A 70 -3.89 4.18 4.28
N PHE A 71 -2.86 4.52 5.04
CA PHE A 71 -2.31 5.87 5.04
C PHE A 71 -1.80 6.27 3.64
N GLY A 72 -1.09 5.37 2.95
CA GLY A 72 -0.63 5.59 1.59
C GLY A 72 -1.77 5.86 0.61
N TYR A 73 -2.89 5.14 0.70
CA TYR A 73 -4.05 5.34 -0.16
C TYR A 73 -4.79 6.64 0.16
N LEU A 74 -4.88 7.03 1.43
CA LEU A 74 -5.41 8.34 1.81
C LEU A 74 -4.53 9.47 1.27
N PHE A 75 -3.21 9.33 1.37
CA PHE A 75 -2.29 10.30 0.83
C PHE A 75 -2.35 10.35 -0.70
N GLN A 76 -2.55 9.21 -1.36
CA GLN A 76 -2.77 9.13 -2.79
C GLN A 76 -4.07 9.86 -3.22
N LEU A 77 -5.16 9.70 -2.48
CA LEU A 77 -6.41 10.41 -2.72
C LEU A 77 -6.24 11.93 -2.51
N TYR A 78 -5.50 12.34 -1.48
CA TYR A 78 -5.17 13.74 -1.24
C TYR A 78 -4.41 14.36 -2.42
N ASN A 79 -3.42 13.65 -2.95
CA ASN A 79 -2.72 14.08 -4.16
C ASN A 79 -3.70 14.16 -5.35
N ALA A 80 -4.53 13.14 -5.59
CA ALA A 80 -5.51 13.14 -6.68
C ALA A 80 -6.44 14.37 -6.66
N TYR A 81 -6.97 14.69 -5.46
CA TYR A 81 -7.82 15.86 -5.23
C TYR A 81 -7.06 17.17 -5.46
N THR A 82 -5.84 17.27 -4.93
CA THR A 82 -5.00 18.46 -5.10
C THR A 82 -4.71 18.75 -6.57
N LEU A 83 -4.38 17.72 -7.36
CA LEU A 83 -4.22 17.88 -8.82
C LEU A 83 -5.51 18.27 -9.52
N PHE A 84 -6.66 17.73 -9.09
CA PHE A 84 -7.96 18.07 -9.66
C PHE A 84 -8.30 19.55 -9.43
N VAL A 85 -8.00 20.08 -8.25
CA VAL A 85 -8.15 21.51 -7.95
C VAL A 85 -7.20 22.36 -8.80
N PHE A 86 -5.95 21.93 -8.98
CA PHE A 86 -4.99 22.64 -9.83
C PHE A 86 -5.38 22.64 -11.32
N PHE A 87 -6.04 21.60 -11.80
CA PHE A 87 -6.57 21.56 -13.17
C PHE A 87 -7.62 22.65 -13.43
N HIS A 88 -8.45 22.97 -12.43
CA HIS A 88 -9.43 24.06 -12.53
C HIS A 88 -8.82 25.47 -12.45
N HIS A 89 -7.51 25.60 -12.19
CA HIS A 89 -6.86 26.90 -12.13
C HIS A 89 -6.75 27.52 -13.53
N PRO A 90 -7.10 28.81 -13.72
CA PRO A 90 -7.14 29.46 -15.03
C PRO A 90 -5.77 29.54 -15.76
N SER A 91 -4.68 29.26 -15.05
CA SER A 91 -3.31 29.23 -15.59
C SER A 91 -2.87 27.84 -16.04
N CYS A 92 -3.72 26.81 -15.91
CA CYS A 92 -3.37 25.44 -16.25
C CYS A 92 -3.72 25.15 -17.71
N SER A 93 -2.70 25.18 -18.59
CA SER A 93 -2.83 24.78 -20.01
C SER A 93 -2.42 23.33 -20.26
N GLU A 94 -1.92 22.63 -19.24
CA GLU A 94 -1.29 21.32 -19.38
C GLU A 94 -2.28 20.18 -19.14
N TRP A 95 -2.59 19.41 -20.19
CA TRP A 95 -3.45 18.22 -20.11
C TRP A 95 -2.86 17.12 -19.20
N GLN A 96 -1.54 17.14 -19.00
CA GLN A 96 -0.81 16.17 -18.18
C GLN A 96 -1.29 16.18 -16.72
N VAL A 97 -1.68 17.34 -16.19
CA VAL A 97 -2.18 17.48 -14.81
C VAL A 97 -3.51 16.73 -14.65
N LEU A 98 -4.39 16.83 -15.64
CA LEU A 98 -5.65 16.10 -15.67
C LEU A 98 -5.43 14.59 -15.79
N ALA A 99 -4.58 14.16 -16.72
CA ALA A 99 -4.26 12.74 -16.91
C ALA A 99 -3.66 12.12 -15.63
N LEU A 100 -2.77 12.85 -14.96
CA LEU A 100 -2.17 12.43 -13.70
C LEU A 100 -3.20 12.34 -12.57
N SER A 101 -4.11 13.31 -12.45
CA SER A 101 -5.22 13.27 -11.48
C SER A 101 -6.10 12.03 -11.70
N ILE A 102 -6.53 11.76 -12.94
CA ILE A 102 -7.35 10.58 -13.28
C ILE A 102 -6.62 9.29 -12.93
N THR A 103 -5.32 9.20 -13.24
CA THR A 103 -4.50 8.02 -12.93
C THR A 103 -4.46 7.76 -11.41
N PHE A 104 -4.26 8.80 -10.60
CA PHE A 104 -4.27 8.67 -9.15
C PHE A 104 -5.62 8.22 -8.60
N PHE A 105 -6.74 8.70 -9.17
CA PHE A 105 -8.08 8.23 -8.80
C PHE A 105 -8.30 6.76 -9.14
N VAL A 106 -7.97 6.33 -10.36
CA VAL A 106 -8.09 4.93 -10.79
C VAL A 106 -7.28 4.01 -9.89
N LEU A 107 -6.02 4.38 -9.62
CA LEU A 107 -5.15 3.63 -8.72
C LEU A 107 -5.74 3.59 -7.31
N PHE A 108 -6.35 4.67 -6.82
CA PHE A 108 -6.93 4.71 -5.48
C PHE A 108 -8.11 3.74 -5.37
N PHE A 109 -9.02 3.75 -6.34
CA PHE A 109 -10.16 2.83 -6.35
C PHE A 109 -9.72 1.37 -6.46
N GLY A 110 -8.74 1.07 -7.33
CA GLY A 110 -8.18 -0.28 -7.46
C GLY A 110 -7.53 -0.77 -6.15
N ASN A 111 -6.70 0.08 -5.55
CA ASN A 111 -6.01 -0.21 -4.29
C ASN A 111 -6.97 -0.35 -3.10
N MET A 112 -7.98 0.52 -3.01
CA MET A 112 -9.01 0.44 -1.96
C MET A 112 -9.82 -0.85 -2.09
N THR A 113 -10.22 -1.23 -3.29
CA THR A 113 -11.02 -2.45 -3.53
C THR A 113 -10.26 -3.71 -3.10
N THR A 114 -8.98 -3.81 -3.49
CA THR A 114 -8.12 -4.94 -3.10
C THR A 114 -7.89 -4.98 -1.58
N LEU A 115 -7.68 -3.83 -0.93
CA LEU A 115 -7.57 -3.73 0.52
C LEU A 115 -8.84 -4.23 1.23
N VAL A 116 -10.01 -3.77 0.80
CA VAL A 116 -11.30 -4.18 1.37
C VAL A 116 -11.52 -5.68 1.21
N TYR A 117 -11.19 -6.23 0.03
CA TYR A 117 -11.25 -7.68 -0.22
C TYR A 117 -10.36 -8.47 0.75
N VAL A 118 -9.11 -8.03 0.93
CA VAL A 118 -8.16 -8.64 1.85
C VAL A 118 -8.62 -8.53 3.30
N MET A 119 -9.14 -7.37 3.73
CA MET A 119 -9.71 -7.19 5.06
C MET A 119 -10.89 -8.12 5.32
N ARG A 120 -11.82 -8.25 4.37
CA ARG A 120 -12.95 -9.18 4.46
C ARG A 120 -12.49 -10.63 4.56
N SER A 121 -11.51 -11.01 3.74
CA SER A 121 -10.93 -12.35 3.78
C SER A 121 -10.30 -12.66 5.15
N LYS A 122 -9.55 -11.70 5.71
CA LYS A 122 -8.96 -11.82 7.05
C LYS A 122 -9.99 -11.89 8.15
N TYR A 123 -11.00 -11.02 8.12
CA TYR A 123 -12.09 -11.04 9.09
C TYR A 123 -12.82 -12.39 9.10
N LYS A 124 -13.13 -12.93 7.91
CA LYS A 124 -13.75 -14.25 7.75
C LYS A 124 -12.86 -15.38 8.25
N GLN A 125 -11.55 -15.31 8.03
CA GLN A 125 -10.59 -16.30 8.51
C GLN A 125 -10.45 -16.28 10.04
N THR A 126 -10.38 -15.09 10.65
CA THR A 126 -10.36 -14.94 12.12
C THR A 126 -11.62 -15.53 12.77
N HIS A 127 -12.80 -15.32 12.17
CA HIS A 127 -14.05 -15.89 12.66
C HIS A 127 -14.13 -17.42 12.51
N LYS A 128 -13.44 -18.03 11.53
CA LYS A 128 -13.41 -19.49 11.34
C LYS A 128 -12.45 -20.22 12.27
N ILE A 129 -11.47 -19.54 12.88
CA ILE A 129 -10.44 -20.15 13.76
C ILE A 129 -10.96 -20.40 15.19
N LYS A 130 -12.19 -20.04 15.51
CA LYS A 130 -12.80 -20.30 16.81
C LYS A 130 -13.64 -21.57 16.72
N PHE A 131 -13.05 -22.76 16.89
CA PHE A 131 -13.63 -23.98 17.51
C PHE A 131 -12.64 -25.18 17.45
N PRO A 132 -11.69 -25.31 18.39
CA PRO A 132 -11.38 -26.63 18.93
C PRO A 132 -12.48 -26.95 19.97
N CYS A 133 -13.53 -27.66 19.54
CA CYS A 133 -14.41 -28.29 20.51
C CYS A 133 -13.72 -29.56 21.00
N ASN A 134 -13.49 -29.57 22.32
CA ASN A 134 -13.07 -30.69 23.16
C ASN A 134 -14.12 -31.81 23.14
#